data_AF-C1F6M6-F1
#
_entry.id   AF-C1F6M6-F1
#
_cell.length_a   1.000
_cell.length_b   1.000
_cell.length_c   1.000
_cell.angle_alpha   90.00
_cell.angle_beta   90.00
_cell.angle_gamma   90.00
#
_symmetry.space_group_name_H-M   'P 1'
#
loop_
_entity.id
_entity.type
_entity.pdbx_description
1 polymer ?
#
loop_
_entity_poly.entity_id
_entity_poly.type
_entity_poly.pdbx_seq_one_letter_code
_entity_poly.pdbx_strand_id
1 'polypeptide(L)'
;MPNNGIVYRARHTRRRGCSPARAAPPGVTWVMMIRENKPAASFHPAMHNDTTKAVARALGLCSMENISLMQAANSGLSWAAITRFLDCTGLSQQDLAHYLGIHARTFALRRKAGIFGKKESEQLLRLAELYQATLELFGGDTNSARA
;
A
#
# COMPACT_ATOMS: atom_id res chain seq x y z
N MET A 1 -35.51 22.71 12.42
CA MET A 1 -34.20 23.19 11.90
C MET A 1 -34.03 22.72 10.45
N PRO A 2 -33.43 23.55 9.57
CA PRO A 2 -33.49 23.47 8.10
C PRO A 2 -32.44 22.48 7.53
N ASN A 3 -32.75 21.74 6.45
CA ASN A 3 -32.50 22.00 5.01
C ASN A 3 -31.05 21.70 4.54
N ASN A 4 -30.90 20.79 3.56
CA ASN A 4 -30.13 21.04 2.33
C ASN A 4 -30.17 19.82 1.39
N GLY A 5 -31.26 19.71 0.63
CA GLY A 5 -31.28 18.99 -0.65
C GLY A 5 -31.22 20.02 -1.76
N ILE A 6 -30.05 20.22 -2.38
CA ILE A 6 -29.93 21.11 -3.54
C ILE A 6 -29.94 20.29 -4.81
N VAL A 7 -31.08 20.36 -5.50
CA VAL A 7 -31.27 19.97 -6.90
C VAL A 7 -30.86 21.15 -7.77
N TYR A 8 -29.90 20.97 -8.68
CA TYR A 8 -29.62 21.98 -9.71
C TYR A 8 -30.31 21.64 -11.03
N ARG A 9 -31.15 22.58 -11.45
CA ARG A 9 -31.99 22.60 -12.65
C ARG A 9 -31.23 23.23 -13.82
N ALA A 10 -31.30 22.59 -14.98
CA ALA A 10 -30.76 23.06 -16.24
C ALA A 10 -31.38 24.40 -16.69
N ARG A 11 -30.56 25.25 -17.32
CA ARG A 11 -31.04 26.34 -18.19
C ARG A 11 -30.32 26.30 -19.53
N HIS A 12 -31.10 26.14 -20.59
CA HIS A 12 -30.76 26.54 -21.94
C HIS A 12 -31.03 28.03 -22.11
N THR A 13 -30.16 28.75 -22.83
CA THR A 13 -30.57 29.80 -23.78
C THR A 13 -29.62 29.83 -24.99
N ARG A 14 -30.25 29.81 -26.18
CA ARG A 14 -29.76 30.24 -27.51
C ARG A 14 -29.61 31.79 -27.51
N ARG A 15 -28.90 32.53 -28.39
CA ARG A 15 -28.51 32.39 -29.81
C ARG A 15 -27.64 33.60 -30.25
N ARG A 16 -26.84 33.39 -31.32
CA ARG A 16 -26.44 34.30 -32.45
C ARG A 16 -25.38 35.41 -32.28
N GLY A 17 -24.39 35.40 -33.21
CA GLY A 17 -23.66 36.59 -33.69
C GLY A 17 -22.33 36.26 -34.40
N CYS A 18 -22.14 36.71 -35.64
CA CYS A 18 -21.18 36.29 -36.67
C CYS A 18 -19.69 36.73 -36.55
N SER A 19 -18.77 35.85 -37.02
CA SER A 19 -17.59 36.00 -37.93
C SER A 19 -16.58 37.17 -37.83
N PRO A 20 -15.29 37.04 -38.31
CA PRO A 20 -14.83 36.11 -39.34
C PRO A 20 -13.51 35.34 -39.13
N ALA A 21 -13.37 34.34 -39.99
CA ALA A 21 -12.18 33.68 -40.52
C ALA A 21 -10.81 34.23 -40.09
N ARG A 22 -10.02 33.37 -39.42
CA ARG A 22 -8.57 33.44 -39.47
C ARG A 22 -8.07 32.15 -40.13
N ALA A 23 -7.53 32.31 -41.33
CA ALA A 23 -6.98 31.25 -42.15
C ALA A 23 -5.89 30.47 -41.40
N ALA A 24 -5.96 29.15 -41.45
CA ALA A 24 -4.89 28.26 -41.00
C ALA A 24 -3.72 28.30 -42.00
N PRO A 25 -2.46 28.34 -41.55
CA PRO A 25 -1.32 28.21 -42.45
C PRO A 25 -1.28 26.79 -43.04
N PRO A 26 -1.05 26.64 -44.36
CA PRO A 26 -0.86 25.33 -44.97
C PRO A 26 0.48 24.74 -44.53
N GLY A 27 0.46 23.49 -44.01
CA GLY A 27 1.70 22.72 -43.81
C GLY A 27 1.89 22.02 -42.47
N VAL A 28 0.90 21.96 -41.57
CA VAL A 28 1.04 21.24 -40.30
C VAL A 28 -0.02 20.13 -40.21
N THR A 29 0.36 18.93 -40.64
CA THR A 29 -0.36 17.70 -40.28
C THR A 29 -0.14 17.45 -38.80
N TRP A 30 -1.21 17.56 -38.01
CA TRP A 30 -1.23 17.01 -36.66
C TRP A 30 -1.19 15.48 -36.78
N VAL A 31 0.02 14.92 -36.90
CA VAL A 31 0.23 13.51 -36.60
C VAL A 31 -0.01 13.40 -35.09
N MET A 32 -1.17 12.85 -34.78
CA MET A 32 -1.62 12.48 -33.44
C MET A 32 -0.49 11.64 -32.81
N MET A 33 0.31 12.26 -31.92
CA MET A 33 1.23 11.51 -31.09
C MET A 33 0.37 10.73 -30.10
N ILE A 34 0.03 9.50 -30.50
CA ILE A 34 -0.39 8.46 -29.57
C ILE A 34 0.82 8.28 -28.66
N ARG A 35 0.75 8.93 -27.49
CA ARG A 35 1.63 8.67 -26.36
C ARG A 35 1.69 7.16 -26.19
N GLU A 36 2.84 6.56 -26.43
CA GLU A 36 3.05 5.13 -26.24
C GLU A 36 2.54 4.78 -24.84
N ASN A 37 1.43 4.05 -24.80
CA ASN A 37 0.94 3.46 -23.58
C ASN A 37 1.93 2.35 -23.25
N LYS A 38 3.00 2.68 -22.51
CA LYS A 38 3.81 1.66 -21.84
C LYS A 38 2.81 0.77 -21.12
N PRO A 39 2.65 -0.52 -21.51
CA PRO A 39 1.65 -1.36 -20.89
C PRO A 39 1.95 -1.31 -19.39
N ALA A 40 0.96 -0.88 -18.60
CA ALA A 40 1.04 -1.03 -17.16
C ALA A 40 1.49 -2.48 -16.93
N ALA A 41 2.64 -2.64 -16.25
CA ALA A 41 3.21 -3.94 -15.97
C ALA A 41 2.07 -4.88 -15.62
N SER A 42 1.90 -5.94 -16.42
CA SER A 42 0.76 -6.85 -16.28
C SER A 42 0.71 -7.29 -14.84
N PHE A 43 -0.35 -6.91 -14.12
CA PHE A 43 -0.54 -7.33 -12.74
C PHE A 43 -0.61 -8.85 -12.74
N HIS A 44 0.47 -9.48 -12.29
CA HIS A 44 0.47 -10.90 -12.02
C HIS A 44 -0.04 -11.04 -10.60
N PRO A 45 -1.25 -11.58 -10.38
CA PRO A 45 -1.73 -11.82 -9.04
C PRO A 45 -0.72 -12.72 -8.34
N ALA A 46 -0.30 -12.31 -7.14
CA ALA A 46 0.74 -12.96 -6.37
C ALA A 46 0.50 -14.47 -6.29
N MET A 47 1.31 -15.24 -7.02
CA MET A 47 1.44 -16.66 -6.79
C MET A 47 1.94 -16.80 -5.35
N HIS A 48 1.21 -17.52 -4.50
CA HIS A 48 1.61 -17.80 -3.12
C HIS A 48 2.89 -18.65 -3.11
N ASN A 49 4.03 -17.99 -3.28
CA ASN A 49 5.34 -18.62 -3.27
C ASN A 49 5.73 -18.99 -1.83
N ASP A 50 6.70 -19.89 -1.67
CA ASP A 50 7.14 -20.34 -0.34
C ASP A 50 7.61 -19.17 0.55
N THR A 51 8.09 -18.09 -0.07
CA THR A 51 8.53 -16.86 0.61
C THR A 51 7.36 -16.08 1.23
N THR A 52 6.22 -15.96 0.53
CA THR A 52 4.99 -15.32 1.06
C THR A 52 4.49 -16.09 2.30
N LYS A 53 4.54 -17.42 2.24
CA LYS A 53 4.23 -18.27 3.39
C LYS A 53 5.24 -18.09 4.51
N ALA A 54 6.52 -17.87 4.22
CA ALA A 54 7.54 -17.65 5.25
C ALA A 54 7.27 -16.39 6.08
N VAL A 55 6.90 -15.27 5.44
CA VAL A 55 6.56 -14.02 6.14
C VAL A 55 5.30 -14.19 7.01
N ALA A 56 4.25 -14.81 6.46
CA ALA A 56 3.03 -15.11 7.22
C ALA A 56 3.33 -15.99 8.45
N ARG A 57 4.12 -17.05 8.27
CA ARG A 57 4.52 -17.98 9.34
C ARG A 57 5.39 -17.30 10.40
N ALA A 58 6.28 -16.39 10.02
CA ALA A 58 7.07 -15.61 10.97
C ALA A 58 6.16 -14.84 11.93
N LEU A 59 5.08 -14.25 11.40
CA LEU A 59 4.07 -13.55 12.19
C LEU A 59 3.09 -14.48 12.93
N GLY A 60 3.18 -15.79 12.73
CA GLY A 60 2.25 -16.77 13.32
C GLY A 60 0.89 -16.82 12.61
N LEU A 61 0.84 -16.41 11.34
CA LEU A 61 -0.36 -16.37 10.52
C LEU A 61 -0.40 -17.55 9.55
N CYS A 62 -1.60 -18.04 9.27
CA CYS A 62 -1.83 -19.08 8.27
C CYS A 62 -1.83 -18.52 6.84
N SER A 63 -2.21 -17.25 6.67
CA SER A 63 -2.28 -16.56 5.38
C SER A 63 -2.19 -15.03 5.57
N MET A 64 -1.83 -14.32 4.49
CA MET A 64 -1.84 -12.85 4.41
C MET A 64 -3.15 -12.31 3.82
N GLU A 65 -4.22 -13.09 3.90
CA GLU A 65 -5.56 -12.61 3.56
C GLU A 65 -6.10 -11.58 4.56
N ASN A 66 -6.83 -10.58 4.05
CA ASN A 66 -7.32 -9.43 4.81
C ASN A 66 -8.05 -9.81 6.10
N ILE A 67 -8.94 -10.81 6.06
CA ILE A 67 -9.69 -11.26 7.26
C ILE A 67 -8.75 -11.80 8.35
N SER A 68 -7.74 -12.59 7.95
CA SER A 68 -6.74 -13.13 8.88
C SER A 68 -5.90 -12.01 9.50
N LEU A 69 -5.53 -11.01 8.69
CA LEU A 69 -4.79 -9.85 9.15
C LEU A 69 -5.60 -8.99 10.13
N MET A 70 -6.87 -8.75 9.86
CA MET A 70 -7.75 -8.01 10.77
C MET A 70 -7.92 -8.72 12.11
N GLN A 71 -8.06 -10.04 12.11
CA GLN A 71 -8.15 -10.84 13.33
C GLN A 71 -6.84 -10.79 14.13
N ALA A 72 -5.70 -10.93 13.47
CA ALA A 72 -4.38 -10.84 14.09
C ALA A 72 -4.11 -9.43 14.66
N ALA A 73 -4.51 -8.39 13.94
CA ALA A 73 -4.44 -7.01 14.41
C ALA A 73 -5.28 -6.81 15.69
N ASN A 74 -6.51 -7.30 15.72
CA ASN A 74 -7.39 -7.14 16.88
C ASN A 74 -6.93 -7.95 18.10
N SER A 75 -6.40 -9.17 17.89
CA SER A 75 -5.88 -10.01 18.96
C SER A 75 -4.51 -9.56 19.48
N GLY A 76 -3.75 -8.85 18.65
CA GLY A 76 -2.42 -8.37 18.97
C GLY A 76 -1.34 -9.40 18.61
N LEU A 77 -0.21 -8.92 18.10
CA LEU A 77 0.91 -9.78 17.74
C LEU A 77 1.79 -10.07 18.95
N SER A 78 2.08 -11.36 19.16
CA SER A 78 2.99 -11.80 20.21
C SER A 78 4.43 -11.32 19.98
N TRP A 79 5.17 -11.12 21.05
CA TRP A 79 6.59 -10.77 20.97
C TRP A 79 7.44 -11.82 20.23
N ALA A 80 7.06 -13.09 20.34
CA ALA A 80 7.69 -14.17 19.59
C ALA A 80 7.50 -14.01 18.08
N ALA A 81 6.29 -13.63 17.63
CA ALA A 81 6.02 -13.35 16.22
C ALA A 81 6.84 -12.16 15.70
N ILE A 82 6.97 -11.12 16.52
CA ILE A 82 7.76 -9.93 16.18
C ILE A 82 9.24 -10.30 16.04
N THR A 83 9.77 -11.11 16.97
CA THR A 83 11.18 -11.54 16.93
C THR A 83 11.46 -12.33 15.66
N ARG A 84 10.60 -13.31 15.33
CA ARG A 84 10.73 -14.08 14.07
C ARG A 84 10.65 -13.18 12.83
N PHE A 85 9.79 -12.17 12.84
CA PHE A 85 9.71 -11.22 11.74
C PHE A 85 10.99 -10.38 11.60
N LEU A 86 11.57 -9.90 12.70
CA LEU A 86 12.85 -9.21 12.69
C LEU A 86 13.98 -10.11 12.18
N ASP A 87 14.00 -11.39 12.58
CA ASP A 87 15.00 -12.36 12.12
C ASP A 87 14.89 -12.63 10.62
N CYS A 88 13.66 -12.78 10.09
CA CYS A 88 13.43 -12.97 8.65
C CYS A 88 13.80 -11.72 7.85
N THR A 89 13.38 -10.54 8.30
CA THR A 89 13.58 -9.28 7.59
C THR A 89 14.98 -8.70 7.76
N GLY A 90 15.70 -9.08 8.82
CA GLY A 90 16.98 -8.46 9.20
C GLY A 90 16.84 -7.05 9.78
N LEU A 91 15.62 -6.58 10.03
CA LEU A 91 15.38 -5.26 10.62
C LEU A 91 15.85 -5.22 12.07
N SER A 92 16.38 -4.07 12.50
CA SER A 92 16.67 -3.87 13.92
C SER A 92 15.40 -3.53 14.71
N GLN A 93 15.43 -3.73 16.03
CA GLN A 93 14.36 -3.28 16.92
C GLN A 93 14.15 -1.76 16.85
N GLN A 94 15.21 -1.00 16.57
CA GLN A 94 15.15 0.46 16.45
C GLN A 94 14.44 0.87 15.15
N ASP A 95 14.76 0.22 14.03
CA ASP A 95 14.10 0.47 12.75
C ASP A 95 12.61 0.15 12.82
N LEU A 96 12.27 -0.98 13.46
CA LEU A 96 10.88 -1.35 13.67
C LEU A 96 10.17 -0.32 14.56
N ALA A 97 10.76 0.10 15.67
CA ALA A 97 10.16 1.13 16.54
C ALA A 97 9.93 2.46 15.79
N HIS A 98 10.90 2.85 14.95
CA HIS A 98 10.80 4.03 14.10
C HIS A 98 9.66 3.92 13.09
N TYR A 99 9.56 2.79 12.37
CA TYR A 99 8.49 2.54 11.40
C TYR A 99 7.10 2.55 12.06
N LEU A 100 6.98 1.93 13.23
CA LEU A 100 5.73 1.90 13.99
C LEU A 100 5.38 3.27 14.59
N GLY A 101 6.33 4.22 14.61
CA GLY A 101 6.15 5.53 15.23
C GLY A 101 5.98 5.44 16.76
N ILE A 102 6.62 4.45 17.40
CA ILE A 102 6.58 4.26 18.85
C ILE A 102 7.93 4.54 19.47
N HIS A 103 7.92 5.23 20.62
CA HIS A 103 9.14 5.50 21.36
C HIS A 103 9.80 4.20 21.86
N ALA A 104 11.14 4.20 21.94
CA ALA A 104 11.92 3.07 22.45
C ALA A 104 11.47 2.61 23.84
N ARG A 105 11.03 3.54 24.71
CA ARG A 105 10.45 3.22 26.01
C ARG A 105 9.17 2.38 25.88
N THR A 106 8.25 2.78 25.03
CA THR A 106 7.00 2.04 24.77
C THR A 106 7.30 0.67 24.19
N PHE A 107 8.21 0.60 23.22
CA PHE A 107 8.67 -0.65 22.63
C PHE A 107 9.24 -1.61 23.69
N ALA A 108 10.10 -1.12 24.59
CA ALA A 108 10.67 -1.91 25.68
C ALA A 108 9.61 -2.40 26.68
N LEU A 109 8.58 -1.59 26.96
CA LEU A 109 7.45 -2.00 27.80
C LEU A 109 6.60 -3.07 27.13
N ARG A 110 6.31 -2.92 25.83
CA ARG A 110 5.58 -3.93 25.04
C ARG A 110 6.34 -5.24 24.96
N ARG A 111 7.67 -5.19 24.82
CA ARG A 111 8.53 -6.38 24.90
C ARG A 111 8.38 -7.11 26.23
N LYS A 112 8.35 -6.39 27.35
CA LYS A 112 8.12 -6.98 28.68
C LYS A 112 6.70 -7.54 28.84
N ALA A 113 5.70 -6.86 28.27
CA ALA A 113 4.32 -7.31 28.28
C ALA A 113 4.10 -8.54 27.36
N GLY A 114 4.97 -8.76 26.38
CA GLY A 114 4.95 -9.91 25.49
C GLY A 114 3.95 -9.82 24.33
N ILE A 115 3.21 -8.73 24.20
CA ILE A 115 2.20 -8.53 23.15
C ILE A 115 2.10 -7.07 22.70
N PHE A 116 1.92 -6.86 21.41
CA PHE A 116 1.64 -5.56 20.82
C PHE A 116 0.17 -5.22 20.86
N GLY A 117 -0.13 -3.93 21.02
CA GLY A 117 -1.50 -3.43 20.92
C GLY A 117 -2.03 -3.53 19.49
N LYS A 118 -3.34 -3.30 19.33
CA LYS A 118 -4.00 -3.33 18.03
C LYS A 118 -3.32 -2.46 16.97
N LYS A 119 -3.13 -1.17 17.27
CA LYS A 119 -2.54 -0.21 16.33
C LYS A 119 -1.12 -0.62 15.90
N GLU A 120 -0.29 -1.02 16.86
CA GLU A 120 1.08 -1.46 16.61
C GLU A 120 1.10 -2.73 15.75
N SER A 121 0.17 -3.65 16.02
CA SER A 121 0.00 -4.87 15.24
C SER A 121 -0.46 -4.58 13.81
N GLU A 122 -1.44 -3.70 13.60
CA GLU A 122 -1.87 -3.26 12.26
C GLU A 122 -0.75 -2.61 11.45
N GLN A 123 0.11 -1.81 12.08
CA GLN A 123 1.25 -1.20 11.41
C GLN A 123 2.30 -2.26 11.03
N LEU A 124 2.58 -3.21 11.92
CA LEU A 124 3.50 -4.31 11.63
C LEU A 124 3.00 -5.22 10.50
N LEU A 125 1.69 -5.51 10.46
CA LEU A 125 1.10 -6.29 9.38
C LEU A 125 1.24 -5.59 8.03
N ARG A 126 1.02 -4.27 7.98
CA ARG A 126 1.25 -3.48 6.76
C ARG A 126 2.71 -3.48 6.33
N LEU A 127 3.65 -3.41 7.27
CA LEU A 127 5.07 -3.55 6.96
C LEU A 127 5.38 -4.91 6.35
N ALA A 128 4.76 -5.97 6.87
CA ALA A 128 4.95 -7.32 6.36
C ALA A 128 4.38 -7.51 4.96
N GLU A 129 3.19 -6.97 4.68
CA GLU A 129 2.62 -6.94 3.32
C GLU A 129 3.54 -6.22 2.34
N LEU A 130 4.08 -5.06 2.76
CA LEU A 130 5.04 -4.31 1.95
C LEU A 130 6.32 -5.11 1.70
N TYR A 131 6.91 -5.69 2.74
CA TYR A 131 8.12 -6.50 2.62
C TYR A 131 7.90 -7.71 1.71
N GLN A 132 6.73 -8.35 1.80
CA GLN A 132 6.35 -9.44 0.92
C GLN A 132 6.27 -9.00 -0.55
N ALA A 133 5.63 -7.86 -0.83
CA ALA A 133 5.56 -7.31 -2.18
C ALA A 133 6.96 -6.94 -2.71
N THR A 134 7.84 -6.44 -1.84
CA THR A 134 9.24 -6.16 -2.18
C THR A 134 10.01 -7.44 -2.49
N LEU A 135 9.84 -8.50 -1.69
CA LEU A 135 10.45 -9.80 -1.98
C LEU A 135 9.97 -10.39 -3.30
N GLU A 136 8.68 -10.26 -3.60
CA GLU A 136 8.14 -10.68 -4.90
C GLU A 136 8.76 -9.90 -6.05
N LEU A 137 8.93 -8.57 -5.89
CA LEU A 137 9.59 -7.72 -6.88
C LEU A 137 11.04 -8.13 -7.15
N PHE A 138 11.77 -8.56 -6.12
CA PHE A 138 13.17 -9.01 -6.23
C PHE A 138 13.32 -10.53 -6.42
N GLY A 139 12.25 -11.25 -6.76
CA GLY A 139 12.32 -12.69 -7.03
C GLY A 139 12.71 -13.56 -5.81
N GLY A 140 12.46 -13.07 -4.60
CA GLY A 140 12.78 -13.75 -3.35
C GLY A 140 14.19 -13.49 -2.81
N ASP A 141 14.99 -12.62 -3.46
CA ASP A 141 16.28 -12.20 -2.92
C ASP A 141 16.09 -11.26 -1.71
N THR A 142 16.33 -11.82 -0.52
CA THR A 142 16.20 -11.09 0.74
C THR A 142 17.19 -9.94 0.89
N ASN A 143 18.37 -10.01 0.27
CA ASN A 143 19.37 -8.94 0.36
C ASN A 143 18.95 -7.75 -0.50
N SER A 144 18.52 -8.01 -1.73
CA SER A 144 18.00 -6.97 -2.62
C SER A 144 16.71 -6.34 -2.08
N ALA A 145 15.87 -7.10 -1.38
CA ALA A 145 14.62 -6.61 -0.78
C ALA A 145 14.79 -5.76 0.50
N ARG A 146 15.99 -5.71 1.09
CA ARG A 146 16.30 -4.93 2.29
C ARG A 146 16.90 -3.55 2.00
N ALA A 147 17.41 -3.35 0.77
CA ALA A 147 18.24 -2.22 0.37
C ALA A 147 17.49 -0.87 0.36
#